data_AF-A0A7V1IKG9-F1
#
_entry.id   AF-A0A7V1IKG9-F1
#
_cell.length_a   1.000
_cell.length_b   1.000
_cell.length_c   1.000
_cell.angle_alpha   90.00
_cell.angle_beta   90.00
_cell.angle_gamma   90.00
#
_symmetry.space_group_name_H-M   'P 1'
#
loop_
_entity.id
_entity.type
_entity.pdbx_description
1 polymer ?
#
loop_
_entity_poly.entity_id
_entity_poly.type
_entity_poly.pdbx_seq_one_letter_code
_entity_poly.pdbx_strand_id
1 'polypeptide(L)'
;MSELNARILFWGIEGAGKTTTLQKIHAKLRPDLRGELRHEPTRLDPTVTYEALSIRLGEVGGIGTEIELIAVPGAPDQAMTRKQLLDRVDGIVLVLDSSPERIDSNQAAIDELRSSLAAYGQRLDAFPIVLQYNKRDVADPFAIEDLHRRIGFDQAAVFETIATTGHGILSTLTTISKHVVRSRRAGSGDSPAAHTNAPTAATAATIDRDAGSSHEILEAAILSESEGPGEPEDDLAGIVELDPVADVQPDWNAVAGAPPKSETELGAELRIVSVGQASLDAGGRIRLPLVLGDESGQTRSLTLSLRIDAPDGDD
;
A
#
# COMPACT_ATOMS: atom_id res chain seq x y z
N MET A 1 -11.74 -27.08 16.45
CA MET A 1 -10.87 -26.93 15.27
C MET A 1 -9.76 -25.99 15.67
N SER A 2 -8.51 -26.25 15.25
CA SER A 2 -7.40 -25.35 15.56
C SER A 2 -7.51 -24.12 14.65
N GLU A 3 -7.36 -22.93 15.23
CA GLU A 3 -7.38 -21.65 14.52
C GLU A 3 -6.04 -20.94 14.70
N LEU A 4 -5.50 -20.40 13.60
CA LEU A 4 -4.30 -19.58 13.58
C LEU A 4 -4.72 -18.12 13.43
N ASN A 5 -4.59 -17.36 14.52
CA ASN A 5 -4.81 -15.92 14.53
C ASN A 5 -3.47 -15.20 14.56
N ALA A 6 -3.20 -14.36 13.56
CA ALA A 6 -1.96 -13.60 13.47
C ALA A 6 -2.22 -12.10 13.28
N ARG A 7 -1.29 -11.26 13.74
CA ARG A 7 -1.38 -9.80 13.66
C ARG A 7 -0.22 -9.25 12.83
N ILE A 8 -0.56 -8.44 11.83
CA ILE A 8 0.40 -7.78 10.96
C ILE A 8 0.29 -6.27 11.15
N LEU A 9 1.39 -5.64 11.56
CA LEU A 9 1.45 -4.20 11.74
C LEU A 9 2.03 -3.55 10.47
N PHE A 10 1.31 -2.56 9.95
CA PHE A 10 1.83 -1.61 8.99
C PHE A 10 2.48 -0.48 9.79
N TRP A 11 3.80 -0.35 9.68
CA TRP A 11 4.62 0.59 10.43
C TRP A 11 5.30 1.58 9.48
N GLY A 12 5.42 2.84 9.89
CA GLY A 12 6.04 3.89 9.08
C GLY A 12 5.60 5.28 9.53
N ILE A 13 6.18 6.31 8.90
CA ILE A 13 5.92 7.72 9.26
C ILE A 13 4.47 8.14 8.96
N GLU A 14 4.05 9.25 9.57
CA GLU A 14 2.82 9.93 9.19
C GLU A 14 2.78 10.24 7.68
N GLY A 15 1.64 9.99 7.04
CA GLY A 15 1.48 10.23 5.61
C GLY A 15 2.19 9.23 4.69
N ALA A 16 2.86 8.19 5.20
CA ALA A 16 3.52 7.17 4.36
C ALA A 16 2.54 6.32 3.54
N GLY A 17 1.25 6.28 3.89
CA GLY A 17 0.20 5.55 3.17
C GLY A 17 -0.26 4.23 3.81
N LYS A 18 -0.09 4.08 5.13
CA LYS A 18 -0.53 2.89 5.89
C LYS A 18 -2.05 2.68 5.84
N THR A 19 -2.81 3.69 6.26
CA THR A 19 -4.29 3.74 6.14
C THR A 19 -4.76 3.50 4.71
N THR A 20 -4.19 4.23 3.73
CA THR A 20 -4.55 4.05 2.31
C THR A 20 -4.31 2.62 1.83
N THR A 21 -3.25 1.97 2.33
CA THR A 21 -2.97 0.56 2.04
C THR A 21 -4.06 -0.35 2.59
N LEU A 22 -4.46 -0.22 3.86
CA LEU A 22 -5.54 -1.01 4.45
C LEU A 22 -6.88 -0.78 3.74
N GLN A 23 -7.22 0.48 3.44
CA GLN A 23 -8.43 0.82 2.69
C GLN A 23 -8.43 0.19 1.30
N LYS A 24 -7.29 0.16 0.63
CA LYS A 24 -7.15 -0.44 -0.69
C LYS A 24 -7.21 -1.97 -0.63
N ILE A 25 -6.60 -2.59 0.37
CA ILE A 25 -6.74 -4.03 0.64
C ILE A 25 -8.21 -4.37 0.87
N HIS A 26 -8.89 -3.62 1.75
CA HIS A 26 -10.32 -3.77 1.99
C HIS A 26 -11.06 -3.69 0.65
N ALA A 27 -10.94 -2.59 -0.11
CA ALA A 27 -11.67 -2.41 -1.37
C ALA A 27 -11.45 -3.54 -2.40
N LYS A 28 -10.23 -4.08 -2.51
CA LYS A 28 -9.88 -5.12 -3.50
C LYS A 28 -10.17 -6.55 -3.06
N LEU A 29 -10.36 -6.81 -1.76
CA LEU A 29 -10.67 -8.15 -1.30
C LEU A 29 -12.16 -8.47 -1.47
N ARG A 30 -12.45 -9.72 -1.83
CA ARG A 30 -13.82 -10.22 -1.87
C ARG A 30 -14.50 -10.08 -0.50
N PRO A 31 -15.76 -9.62 -0.42
CA PRO A 31 -16.44 -9.36 0.86
C PRO A 31 -16.50 -10.56 1.81
N ASP A 32 -16.52 -11.79 1.31
CA ASP A 32 -16.52 -13.01 2.12
C ASP A 32 -15.17 -13.32 2.79
N LEU A 33 -14.08 -12.76 2.27
CA LEU A 33 -12.72 -12.96 2.77
C LEU A 33 -12.26 -11.86 3.74
N ARG A 34 -13.07 -10.80 3.94
CA ARG A 34 -12.72 -9.67 4.81
C ARG A 34 -13.82 -9.37 5.83
N GLY A 35 -13.41 -8.93 7.00
CA GLY A 35 -14.29 -8.24 7.94
C GLY A 35 -14.45 -6.76 7.58
N GLU A 36 -15.13 -6.03 8.45
CA GLU A 36 -15.22 -4.57 8.36
C GLU A 36 -13.86 -3.92 8.62
N LEU A 37 -13.60 -2.80 7.95
CA LEU A 37 -12.51 -1.89 8.29
C LEU A 37 -12.92 -1.08 9.54
N ARG A 38 -12.28 -1.36 10.67
CA ARG A 38 -12.63 -0.79 11.98
C ARG A 38 -11.68 0.32 12.37
N HIS A 39 -12.21 1.32 13.07
CA HIS A 39 -11.44 2.34 13.76
C HIS A 39 -11.55 2.08 15.26
N GLU A 40 -10.46 1.60 15.86
CA GLU A 40 -10.45 1.15 17.24
C GLU A 40 -9.73 2.17 18.13
N PRO A 41 -10.31 2.54 19.30
CA PRO A 41 -9.62 3.40 20.25
C PRO A 41 -8.45 2.65 20.89
N THR A 42 -7.38 3.36 21.20
CA THR A 42 -6.22 2.75 21.83
C THR A 42 -6.49 2.52 23.32
N ARG A 43 -5.82 1.54 23.92
CA ARG A 43 -6.04 1.23 25.34
C ARG A 43 -5.36 2.23 26.27
N LEU A 44 -4.30 2.89 25.82
CA LEU A 44 -3.58 3.91 26.59
C LEU A 44 -4.29 5.26 26.53
N ASP A 45 -4.71 5.66 25.33
CA ASP A 45 -5.44 6.90 25.09
C ASP A 45 -6.64 6.64 24.15
N PRO A 46 -7.86 6.53 24.70
CA PRO A 46 -9.06 6.27 23.91
C PRO A 46 -9.42 7.39 22.92
N THR A 47 -8.78 8.56 23.00
CA THR A 47 -8.95 9.64 22.01
C THR A 47 -8.15 9.41 20.74
N VAL A 48 -7.09 8.60 20.83
CA VAL A 48 -6.31 8.13 19.69
C VAL A 48 -6.94 6.86 19.16
N THR A 49 -7.12 6.78 17.84
CA THR A 49 -7.65 5.59 17.17
C THR A 49 -6.62 5.01 16.19
N TYR A 50 -6.73 3.72 15.91
CA TYR A 50 -6.01 3.03 14.84
C TYR A 50 -6.98 2.28 13.94
N GLU A 51 -6.56 2.02 12.71
CA GLU A 51 -7.35 1.20 11.77
C GLU A 51 -6.96 -0.27 11.86
N ALA A 52 -7.98 -1.14 11.86
CA ALA A 52 -7.82 -2.58 11.87
C ALA A 52 -8.71 -3.23 10.80
N LEU A 53 -8.17 -4.25 10.12
CA LEU A 53 -8.88 -5.04 9.12
C LEU A 53 -8.62 -6.54 9.35
N SER A 54 -9.68 -7.30 9.60
CA SER A 54 -9.60 -8.76 9.68
C SER A 54 -9.74 -9.40 8.30
N ILE A 55 -8.87 -10.35 7.98
CA ILE A 55 -8.85 -11.09 6.71
C ILE A 55 -8.88 -12.58 7.02
N ARG A 56 -9.77 -13.31 6.36
CA ARG A 56 -9.89 -14.76 6.46
C ARG A 56 -9.22 -15.39 5.25
N LEU A 57 -8.19 -16.21 5.48
CA LEU A 57 -7.50 -16.96 4.42
C LEU A 57 -8.10 -18.35 4.20
N GLY A 58 -9.14 -18.71 4.95
CA GLY A 58 -9.71 -20.06 4.92
C GLY A 58 -8.83 -21.07 5.66
N GLU A 59 -8.88 -22.34 5.24
CA GLU A 59 -8.07 -23.40 5.83
C GLU A 59 -6.70 -23.50 5.16
N VAL A 60 -5.67 -23.25 5.95
CA VAL A 60 -4.28 -23.46 5.53
C VAL A 60 -3.82 -24.72 6.24
N GLY A 61 -3.62 -25.82 5.49
CA GLY A 61 -3.20 -27.12 6.04
C GLY A 61 -4.15 -27.68 7.11
N GLY A 62 -5.46 -27.52 6.93
CA GLY A 62 -6.49 -27.95 7.87
C GLY A 62 -6.67 -27.08 9.11
N ILE A 63 -6.03 -25.90 9.15
CA ILE A 63 -6.13 -24.92 10.25
C ILE A 63 -6.78 -23.65 9.70
N GLY A 64 -7.92 -23.27 10.26
CA GLY A 64 -8.58 -22.00 9.93
C GLY A 64 -7.64 -20.84 10.25
N THR A 65 -7.38 -19.97 9.28
CA THR A 65 -6.40 -18.89 9.42
C THR A 65 -7.06 -17.52 9.25
N GLU A 66 -6.92 -16.68 10.27
CA GLU A 66 -7.36 -15.29 10.28
C GLU A 66 -6.16 -14.37 10.57
N ILE A 67 -6.06 -13.30 9.80
CA ILE A 67 -5.02 -12.29 9.94
C ILE A 67 -5.67 -10.95 10.23
N GLU A 68 -5.25 -10.31 11.31
CA GLU A 68 -5.61 -8.93 11.62
C GLU A 68 -4.50 -7.99 11.12
N LEU A 69 -4.85 -7.10 10.18
CA LEU A 69 -3.99 -6.02 9.72
C LEU A 69 -4.25 -4.77 10.53
N ILE A 70 -3.19 -4.09 10.99
CA ILE A 70 -3.30 -2.88 11.79
C ILE A 70 -2.41 -1.78 11.22
N ALA A 71 -2.97 -0.62 10.93
CA ALA A 71 -2.20 0.57 10.59
C ALA A 71 -1.84 1.34 11.87
N VAL A 72 -0.54 1.41 12.19
CA VAL A 72 -0.13 2.13 13.41
C VAL A 72 -0.32 3.64 13.25
N PRO A 73 -0.70 4.36 14.32
CA PRO A 73 -0.82 5.81 14.26
C PRO A 73 0.53 6.48 13.97
N GLY A 74 0.54 7.46 13.06
CA GLY A 74 1.75 8.08 12.54
C GLY A 74 2.27 9.30 13.32
N ALA A 75 1.46 9.89 14.19
CA ALA A 75 1.80 11.18 14.79
C ALA A 75 2.95 11.03 15.82
N PRO A 76 3.86 12.02 15.94
CA PRO A 76 5.03 11.91 16.81
C PRO A 76 4.72 11.66 18.29
N ASP A 77 3.63 12.24 18.80
CA ASP A 77 3.18 12.14 20.19
C ASP A 77 2.53 10.78 20.55
N GLN A 78 2.34 9.90 19.57
CA GLN A 78 1.68 8.59 19.73
C GLN A 78 2.66 7.42 19.89
N ALA A 79 3.92 7.69 20.26
CA ALA A 79 4.96 6.66 20.41
C ALA A 79 4.58 5.55 21.41
N MET A 80 3.95 5.92 22.54
CA MET A 80 3.51 4.93 23.54
C MET A 80 2.40 4.02 23.01
N THR A 81 1.48 4.58 22.22
CA THR A 81 0.43 3.83 21.52
C THR A 81 1.03 2.86 20.50
N ARG A 82 1.97 3.33 19.67
CA ARG A 82 2.69 2.47 18.72
C ARG A 82 3.40 1.31 19.43
N LYS A 83 4.08 1.61 20.54
CA LYS A 83 4.74 0.59 21.36
C LYS A 83 3.74 -0.45 21.89
N GLN A 84 2.58 -0.02 22.38
CA GLN A 84 1.53 -0.94 22.82
C GLN A 84 1.04 -1.87 21.70
N LEU A 85 0.91 -1.37 20.47
CA LEU A 85 0.42 -2.16 19.34
C LEU A 85 1.38 -3.28 18.93
N LEU A 86 2.67 -3.19 19.28
CA LEU A 86 3.66 -4.26 19.07
C LEU A 86 3.42 -5.49 19.94
N ASP A 87 2.60 -5.41 20.99
CA ASP A 87 2.24 -6.60 21.77
C ASP A 87 1.54 -7.62 20.86
N ARG A 88 2.02 -8.88 20.86
CA ARG A 88 1.53 -9.97 20.01
C ARG A 88 1.57 -9.70 18.49
N VAL A 89 2.52 -8.90 18.01
CA VAL A 89 2.79 -8.79 16.57
C VAL A 89 3.44 -10.07 16.04
N ASP A 90 3.09 -10.46 14.82
CA ASP A 90 3.65 -11.64 14.14
C ASP A 90 4.37 -11.32 12.85
N GLY A 91 4.05 -10.18 12.24
CA GLY A 91 4.71 -9.69 11.04
C GLY A 91 4.60 -8.18 10.92
N ILE A 92 5.55 -7.58 10.21
CA ILE A 92 5.63 -6.14 10.06
C ILE A 92 5.79 -5.80 8.57
N VAL A 93 4.93 -4.90 8.09
CA VAL A 93 5.13 -4.23 6.80
C VAL A 93 5.67 -2.84 7.09
N LEU A 94 6.90 -2.56 6.65
CA LEU A 94 7.49 -1.23 6.71
C LEU A 94 7.02 -0.43 5.49
N VAL A 95 6.07 0.49 5.72
CA VAL A 95 5.56 1.40 4.70
C VAL A 95 6.42 2.65 4.67
N LEU A 96 7.21 2.77 3.61
CA LEU A 96 8.23 3.79 3.45
C LEU A 96 7.76 4.80 2.39
N ASP A 97 7.78 6.07 2.76
CA ASP A 97 7.54 7.15 1.80
C ASP A 97 8.80 7.32 0.93
N SER A 98 8.67 7.11 -0.37
CA SER A 98 9.83 7.10 -1.28
C SER A 98 10.31 8.50 -1.68
N SER A 99 9.68 9.58 -1.18
CA SER A 99 10.14 10.95 -1.41
C SER A 99 11.52 11.23 -0.77
N PRO A 100 12.46 11.90 -1.45
CA PRO A 100 13.82 12.16 -0.94
C PRO A 100 13.84 12.84 0.43
N GLU A 101 12.95 13.81 0.66
CA GLU A 101 12.84 14.55 1.92
C GLU A 101 12.31 13.71 3.10
N ARG A 102 11.79 12.51 2.84
CA ARG A 102 11.24 11.61 3.85
C ARG A 102 12.21 10.51 4.29
N ILE A 103 13.37 10.37 3.63
CA ILE A 103 14.36 9.31 3.91
C ILE A 103 14.77 9.29 5.39
N ASP A 104 15.16 10.43 5.95
CA ASP A 104 15.63 10.49 7.35
C ASP A 104 14.49 10.21 8.35
N SER A 105 13.26 10.62 8.01
CA SER A 105 12.08 10.32 8.82
C SER A 105 11.72 8.83 8.79
N ASN A 106 11.85 8.19 7.62
CA ASN A 106 11.67 6.74 7.49
C ASN A 106 12.69 5.98 8.36
N GLN A 107 13.95 6.39 8.31
CA GLN A 107 15.01 5.80 9.14
C GLN A 107 14.70 5.95 10.63
N ALA A 108 14.30 7.16 11.06
CA ALA A 108 13.90 7.41 12.45
C ALA A 108 12.73 6.51 12.90
N ALA A 109 11.73 6.30 12.04
CA ALA A 109 10.61 5.40 12.34
C ALA A 109 11.05 3.93 12.48
N ILE A 110 12.04 3.47 11.71
CA ILE A 110 12.61 2.12 11.83
C ILE A 110 13.42 1.98 13.12
N ASP A 111 14.19 3.01 13.49
CA ASP A 111 14.97 3.02 14.73
C ASP A 111 14.05 3.05 15.96
N GLU A 112 12.94 3.80 15.88
CA GLU A 112 11.87 3.77 16.88
C GLU A 112 11.25 2.36 17.01
N LEU A 113 10.94 1.70 15.88
CA LEU A 113 10.44 0.32 15.89
C LEU A 113 11.42 -0.62 16.57
N ARG A 114 12.71 -0.54 16.20
CA ARG A 114 13.77 -1.39 16.75
C ARG A 114 13.91 -1.19 18.27
N SER A 115 13.93 0.06 18.73
CA SER A 115 14.00 0.37 20.17
C SER A 115 12.73 -0.05 20.93
N SER A 116 11.56 0.08 20.29
CA SER A 116 10.28 -0.32 20.89
C SER A 116 10.18 -1.84 21.08
N LEU A 117 10.59 -2.62 20.09
CA LEU A 117 10.69 -4.09 20.20
C LEU A 117 11.76 -4.52 21.20
N ALA A 118 12.91 -3.85 21.23
CA ALA A 118 13.97 -4.14 22.19
C ALA A 118 13.50 -3.94 23.64
N ALA A 119 12.60 -2.98 23.89
CA ALA A 119 11.99 -2.79 25.20
C ALA A 119 11.05 -3.95 25.62
N TYR A 120 10.62 -4.79 24.69
CA TYR A 120 9.94 -6.07 24.95
C TYR A 120 10.90 -7.28 24.93
N GLY A 121 12.22 -7.04 24.85
CA GLY A 121 13.21 -8.10 24.73
C GLY A 121 13.22 -8.80 23.37
N GLN A 122 12.57 -8.21 22.35
CA GLN A 122 12.48 -8.77 21.01
C GLN A 122 13.44 -8.05 20.06
N ARG A 123 13.97 -8.79 19.07
CA ARG A 123 14.80 -8.23 18.03
C ARG A 123 13.99 -8.10 16.74
N LEU A 124 14.15 -6.98 16.04
CA LEU A 124 13.39 -6.71 14.81
C LEU A 124 13.64 -7.77 13.72
N ASP A 125 14.87 -8.27 13.61
CA ASP A 125 15.27 -9.34 12.68
C ASP A 125 14.63 -10.72 12.98
N ALA A 126 13.97 -10.88 14.13
CA ALA A 126 13.23 -12.10 14.47
C ALA A 126 11.83 -12.15 13.84
N PHE A 127 11.35 -11.05 13.25
CA PHE A 127 10.03 -10.97 12.65
C PHE A 127 10.08 -11.14 11.13
N PRO A 128 9.05 -11.78 10.53
CA PRO A 128 8.68 -11.55 9.15
C PRO A 128 8.57 -10.06 8.84
N ILE A 129 9.43 -9.56 7.93
CA ILE A 129 9.42 -8.17 7.47
C ILE A 129 9.25 -8.12 5.95
N VAL A 130 8.40 -7.21 5.49
CA VAL A 130 8.29 -6.81 4.09
C VAL A 130 8.45 -5.30 3.99
N LEU A 131 9.24 -4.84 3.03
CA LEU A 131 9.38 -3.41 2.72
C LEU A 131 8.40 -3.02 1.62
N GLN A 132 7.64 -1.97 1.89
CA GLN A 132 6.74 -1.35 0.95
C GLN A 132 7.24 0.06 0.63
N TYR A 133 7.92 0.22 -0.51
CA TYR A 133 8.30 1.52 -1.05
C TYR A 133 7.10 2.17 -1.71
N ASN A 134 6.41 3.02 -0.96
CA ASN A 134 5.17 3.65 -1.39
C ASN A 134 5.42 5.00 -2.06
N LYS A 135 4.41 5.48 -2.79
CA LYS A 135 4.40 6.75 -3.54
C LYS A 135 5.36 6.76 -4.73
N ARG A 136 5.44 5.64 -5.43
CA ARG A 136 6.32 5.47 -6.60
C ARG A 136 5.96 6.36 -7.79
N ASP A 137 4.74 6.90 -7.79
CA ASP A 137 4.27 7.91 -8.74
C ASP A 137 4.96 9.28 -8.60
N VAL A 138 5.53 9.60 -7.43
CA VAL A 138 6.19 10.90 -7.16
C VAL A 138 7.67 10.79 -6.77
N ALA A 139 8.19 9.56 -6.71
CA ALA A 139 9.54 9.29 -6.20
C ALA A 139 10.59 9.24 -7.31
N ASP A 140 11.75 9.84 -7.05
CA ASP A 140 12.95 9.71 -7.88
C ASP A 140 13.56 8.30 -7.72
N PRO A 141 13.81 7.55 -8.82
CA PRO A 141 14.50 6.26 -8.77
C PRO A 141 15.80 6.25 -7.95
N PHE A 142 16.61 7.31 -7.98
CA PHE A 142 17.88 7.36 -7.26
C PHE A 142 17.71 7.43 -5.74
N ALA A 143 16.62 8.06 -5.27
CA ALA A 143 16.35 8.23 -3.84
C ALA A 143 16.05 6.89 -3.13
N ILE A 144 15.52 5.91 -3.86
CA ILE A 144 15.17 4.58 -3.32
C ILE A 144 16.42 3.75 -3.06
N GLU A 145 17.40 3.78 -3.96
CA GLU A 145 18.65 3.05 -3.74
C GLU A 145 19.37 3.56 -2.47
N ASP A 146 19.39 4.88 -2.28
CA ASP A 146 19.94 5.50 -1.07
C ASP A 146 19.18 5.07 0.18
N LEU A 147 17.84 5.08 0.12
CA LEU A 147 16.98 4.63 1.20
C LEU A 147 17.22 3.14 1.52
N HIS A 148 17.28 2.27 0.52
CA HIS A 148 17.50 0.84 0.70
C HIS A 148 18.86 0.54 1.34
N ARG A 149 19.92 1.19 0.88
CA ARG A 149 21.27 1.07 1.47
C ARG A 149 21.33 1.49 2.94
N ARG A 150 20.51 2.46 3.36
CA ARG A 150 20.50 2.98 4.75
C ARG A 150 19.72 2.11 5.72
N ILE A 151 18.62 1.51 5.26
CA ILE A 151 17.66 0.79 6.11
C ILE A 151 18.23 -0.55 6.61
N GLY A 152 19.05 -1.24 5.81
CA GLY A 152 19.77 -2.45 6.24
C GLY A 152 18.89 -3.69 6.43
N PHE A 153 17.89 -3.89 5.56
CA PHE A 153 17.09 -5.13 5.50
C PHE A 153 17.35 -5.90 4.20
N ASP A 154 18.59 -6.36 4.00
CA ASP A 154 19.04 -7.00 2.76
C ASP A 154 18.26 -8.29 2.39
N GLN A 155 17.60 -8.91 3.37
CA GLN A 155 16.84 -10.16 3.21
C GLN A 155 15.32 -9.96 3.19
N ALA A 156 14.83 -8.73 3.40
CA ALA A 156 13.39 -8.48 3.38
C ALA A 156 12.88 -8.45 1.93
N ALA A 157 11.70 -9.01 1.70
CA ALA A 157 11.03 -8.85 0.42
C ALA A 157 10.64 -7.38 0.21
N VAL A 158 10.80 -6.88 -1.01
CA VAL A 158 10.60 -5.48 -1.36
C VAL A 158 9.52 -5.36 -2.42
N PHE A 159 8.58 -4.43 -2.21
CA PHE A 159 7.55 -4.10 -3.19
C PHE A 159 7.46 -2.59 -3.39
N GLU A 160 7.48 -2.21 -4.66
CA GLU A 160 7.13 -0.87 -5.11
C GLU A 160 5.60 -0.72 -5.14
N THR A 161 5.07 0.33 -4.51
CA THR A 161 3.63 0.51 -4.41
C THR A 161 3.18 1.94 -4.68
N ILE A 162 1.94 2.04 -5.15
CA ILE A 162 1.18 3.29 -5.20
C ILE A 162 -0.14 3.00 -4.49
N ALA A 163 -0.22 3.32 -3.20
CA ALA A 163 -1.38 2.94 -2.36
C ALA A 163 -2.70 3.50 -2.89
N THR A 164 -2.69 4.69 -3.51
CA THR A 164 -3.87 5.35 -4.08
C THR A 164 -4.47 4.59 -5.26
N THR A 165 -3.66 3.95 -6.11
CA THR A 165 -4.13 3.10 -7.22
C THR A 165 -4.27 1.63 -6.78
N GLY A 166 -3.48 1.22 -5.80
CA GLY A 166 -3.39 -0.16 -5.32
C GLY A 166 -2.40 -1.02 -6.09
N HIS A 167 -1.47 -0.39 -6.81
CA HIS A 167 -0.33 -1.07 -7.42
C HIS A 167 0.56 -1.67 -6.31
N GLY A 168 0.97 -2.94 -6.49
CA GLY A 168 1.86 -3.69 -5.59
C GLY A 168 1.28 -4.08 -4.22
N ILE A 169 0.17 -3.47 -3.77
CA ILE A 169 -0.42 -3.68 -2.44
C ILE A 169 -0.77 -5.14 -2.15
N LEU A 170 -1.41 -5.83 -3.09
CA LEU A 170 -1.81 -7.23 -2.90
C LEU A 170 -0.62 -8.18 -2.90
N SER A 171 0.43 -7.87 -3.67
CA SER A 171 1.69 -8.62 -3.67
C SER A 171 2.42 -8.48 -2.32
N THR A 172 2.45 -7.26 -1.76
CA THR A 172 2.94 -6.99 -0.40
C THR A 172 2.20 -7.82 0.64
N LEU A 173 0.85 -7.74 0.63
CA LEU A 173 -0.02 -8.47 1.57
C LEU A 173 0.21 -9.98 1.47
N THR A 174 0.14 -10.53 0.26
CA THR A 174 0.32 -11.96 0.00
C THR A 174 1.65 -12.46 0.55
N THR A 175 2.72 -11.69 0.37
CA THR A 175 4.06 -12.08 0.79
C THR A 175 4.20 -12.06 2.30
N ILE A 176 3.76 -10.99 2.97
CA ILE A 176 3.84 -10.93 4.43
C ILE A 176 2.96 -12.00 5.10
N SER A 177 1.76 -12.26 4.58
CA SER A 177 0.87 -13.32 5.06
C SER A 177 1.53 -14.69 4.97
N LYS A 178 2.19 -15.01 3.85
CA LYS A 178 2.95 -16.27 3.70
C LYS A 178 4.07 -16.39 4.73
N HIS A 179 4.86 -15.33 4.92
CA HIS A 179 5.96 -15.34 5.89
C HIS A 179 5.46 -15.55 7.32
N VAL A 180 4.36 -14.88 7.70
CA VAL A 180 3.74 -14.99 9.03
C VAL A 180 3.20 -16.39 9.27
N VAL A 181 2.42 -16.93 8.34
CA VAL A 181 1.85 -18.29 8.45
C VAL A 181 2.97 -19.33 8.55
N ARG A 182 4.03 -19.19 7.74
CA ARG A 182 5.20 -20.09 7.80
C ARG A 182 5.92 -20.00 9.16
N SER A 183 6.16 -18.79 9.66
CA SER A 183 6.81 -18.57 10.95
C SER A 183 6.01 -19.18 12.10
N ARG A 184 4.69 -18.94 12.13
CA ARG A 184 3.79 -19.48 13.16
C ARG A 184 3.71 -21.00 13.13
N ARG A 185 3.70 -21.61 11.95
CA ARG A 185 3.73 -23.08 11.81
C ARG A 185 5.04 -23.69 12.31
N ALA A 186 6.17 -23.07 11.97
CA ALA A 186 7.48 -23.54 12.43
C ALA A 186 7.63 -23.45 13.96
N GLY A 187 7.07 -22.42 14.60
CA GLY A 187 7.06 -22.27 16.06
C GLY A 187 6.05 -23.15 16.80
N SER A 188 5.07 -23.74 16.09
CA SER A 188 4.04 -24.63 16.65
C SER A 188 4.45 -26.11 16.59
N GLY A 189 5.56 -26.43 15.93
CA GLY A 189 6.16 -27.76 15.89
C GLY A 189 7.17 -27.93 17.03
N ASP A 190 7.10 -29.08 17.68
CA ASP A 190 7.92 -29.57 18.79
C ASP A 190 9.42 -29.19 18.78
N SER A 191 10.00 -28.98 19.97
CA SER A 191 11.45 -28.86 20.16
C SER A 191 12.16 -30.14 19.72
N PRO A 192 13.33 -30.03 19.07
CA PRO A 192 14.40 -30.98 19.29
C PRO A 192 15.56 -30.30 20.01
N ALA A 193 15.98 -30.93 21.10
CA ALA A 193 17.14 -30.61 21.88
C ALA A 193 18.41 -30.43 21.03
N ALA A 194 19.30 -29.58 21.54
CA ALA A 194 20.63 -29.29 21.01
C ALA A 194 21.51 -30.53 20.82
N HIS A 195 22.35 -30.52 19.77
CA HIS A 195 23.83 -30.57 19.83
C HIS A 195 24.47 -30.74 18.42
N THR A 196 25.26 -29.72 18.04
CA THR A 196 26.67 -29.81 17.60
C THR A 196 27.09 -30.45 16.25
N ASN A 197 27.82 -29.61 15.48
CA ASN A 197 28.85 -29.83 14.44
C ASN A 197 28.47 -30.06 12.96
N ALA A 198 29.11 -29.23 12.13
CA ALA A 198 29.12 -29.14 10.65
C ALA A 198 29.94 -30.27 9.97
N PRO A 199 30.25 -30.18 8.66
CA PRO A 199 29.41 -30.15 7.45
C PRO A 199 29.74 -31.35 6.51
N THR A 200 28.83 -31.87 5.68
CA THR A 200 29.19 -32.64 4.45
C THR A 200 28.03 -32.70 3.45
N ALA A 201 28.42 -32.75 2.18
CA ALA A 201 27.69 -32.68 0.93
C ALA A 201 26.50 -33.63 0.69
N ALA A 202 25.58 -33.11 -0.14
CA ALA A 202 24.79 -33.74 -1.21
C ALA A 202 24.19 -35.15 -0.99
N THR A 203 22.86 -35.24 -1.08
CA THR A 203 22.16 -36.24 -1.91
C THR A 203 20.74 -35.74 -2.20
N ALA A 204 20.34 -35.85 -3.46
CA ALA A 204 18.99 -35.58 -3.95
C ALA A 204 17.98 -36.54 -3.33
N ALA A 205 16.87 -36.01 -2.83
CA ALA A 205 15.66 -36.78 -2.57
C ALA A 205 14.44 -35.90 -2.84
N THR A 206 13.54 -36.47 -3.64
CA THR A 206 12.19 -36.02 -4.00
C THR A 206 11.40 -35.54 -2.79
N ILE A 207 10.81 -34.34 -2.87
CA ILE A 207 9.84 -33.85 -1.89
C ILE A 207 8.52 -33.58 -2.62
N ASP A 208 7.48 -34.16 -2.02
CA ASP A 208 6.08 -34.15 -2.43
C ASP A 208 5.55 -32.81 -2.92
N ARG A 209 4.81 -32.90 -4.03
CA ARG A 209 3.90 -31.88 -4.53
C ARG A 209 2.65 -31.88 -3.65
N ASP A 210 2.60 -31.02 -2.63
CA ASP A 210 1.33 -30.64 -2.01
C ASP A 210 1.35 -29.25 -1.36
N ALA A 211 1.80 -28.24 -2.13
CA ALA A 211 1.87 -26.84 -1.72
C ALA A 211 0.90 -25.91 -2.49
N GLY A 212 -0.26 -26.43 -2.90
CA GLY A 212 -1.24 -25.72 -3.76
C GLY A 212 -2.22 -24.77 -3.05
N SER A 213 -2.57 -24.97 -1.78
CA SER A 213 -3.88 -24.43 -1.32
C SER A 213 -3.92 -22.95 -0.89
N SER A 214 -2.80 -22.25 -0.71
CA SER A 214 -2.81 -20.84 -0.25
C SER A 214 -2.55 -19.84 -1.37
N HIS A 215 -1.84 -20.29 -2.40
CA HIS A 215 -1.57 -19.49 -3.59
C HIS A 215 -2.84 -19.39 -4.41
N GLU A 216 -3.46 -20.52 -4.77
CA GLU A 216 -4.61 -20.55 -5.65
C GLU A 216 -5.82 -19.83 -5.09
N ILE A 217 -6.08 -19.82 -3.78
CA ILE A 217 -7.26 -19.14 -3.21
C ILE A 217 -7.08 -17.62 -3.24
N LEU A 218 -5.90 -17.13 -2.82
CA LEU A 218 -5.61 -15.70 -2.81
C LEU A 218 -5.36 -15.20 -4.24
N GLU A 219 -4.64 -15.97 -5.06
CA GLU A 219 -4.36 -15.66 -6.46
C GLU A 219 -5.62 -15.77 -7.33
N ALA A 220 -6.49 -16.78 -7.17
CA ALA A 220 -7.76 -16.85 -7.92
C ALA A 220 -8.75 -15.74 -7.50
N ALA A 221 -8.76 -15.34 -6.22
CA ALA A 221 -9.54 -14.18 -5.78
C ALA A 221 -8.97 -12.85 -6.29
N ILE A 222 -7.69 -12.80 -6.68
CA ILE A 222 -7.00 -11.62 -7.21
C ILE A 222 -7.03 -11.59 -8.75
N LEU A 223 -6.96 -12.75 -9.42
CA LEU A 223 -6.91 -12.89 -10.88
C LEU A 223 -8.29 -12.76 -11.53
N SER A 224 -9.38 -13.06 -10.81
CA SER A 224 -10.76 -12.92 -11.31
C SER A 224 -11.18 -11.47 -11.65
N GLU A 225 -10.33 -10.47 -11.39
CA GLU A 225 -10.60 -9.06 -11.70
C GLU A 225 -9.55 -8.43 -12.65
N SER A 226 -8.69 -9.24 -13.29
CA SER A 226 -7.58 -8.72 -14.13
C SER A 226 -7.73 -8.91 -15.64
N GLU A 227 -8.87 -9.38 -16.15
CA GLU A 227 -9.04 -9.56 -17.60
C GLU A 227 -9.97 -8.52 -18.25
N GLY A 228 -9.37 -7.75 -19.16
CA GLY A 228 -10.02 -7.14 -20.31
C GLY A 228 -8.99 -6.39 -21.19
N PRO A 229 -9.05 -6.43 -22.54
CA PRO A 229 -9.87 -7.27 -23.44
C PRO A 229 -9.01 -8.15 -24.38
N GLY A 230 -9.49 -9.37 -24.63
CA GLY A 230 -8.97 -10.29 -25.64
C GLY A 230 -9.87 -11.51 -25.77
N GLU A 231 -10.99 -11.38 -26.47
CA GLU A 231 -11.89 -12.48 -26.85
C GLU A 231 -11.39 -13.25 -28.11
N PRO A 232 -11.94 -14.44 -28.48
CA PRO A 232 -13.01 -15.24 -27.84
C PRO A 232 -12.68 -16.76 -27.69
N GLU A 233 -13.41 -17.49 -26.83
CA GLU A 233 -14.41 -18.51 -27.22
C GLU A 233 -14.90 -19.36 -26.02
N ASP A 234 -16.22 -19.24 -25.82
CA ASP A 234 -17.22 -20.13 -25.21
C ASP A 234 -17.26 -20.47 -23.71
N ASP A 235 -18.47 -20.21 -23.21
CA ASP A 235 -19.12 -20.63 -21.97
C ASP A 235 -18.58 -20.07 -20.65
N LEU A 236 -19.27 -19.05 -20.12
CA LEU A 236 -20.18 -19.20 -18.98
C LEU A 236 -20.72 -17.82 -18.54
N ALA A 237 -21.77 -17.39 -19.22
CA ALA A 237 -22.61 -16.30 -18.76
C ALA A 237 -23.38 -16.72 -17.49
N GLY A 238 -23.20 -15.99 -16.38
CA GLY A 238 -24.13 -16.06 -15.24
C GLY A 238 -23.54 -15.87 -13.85
N ILE A 239 -22.71 -14.85 -13.58
CA ILE A 239 -22.31 -14.51 -12.20
C ILE A 239 -22.33 -13.00 -11.90
N VAL A 240 -22.91 -12.16 -12.76
CA VAL A 240 -23.07 -10.73 -12.45
C VAL A 240 -24.49 -10.25 -12.81
N GLU A 241 -25.33 -10.01 -11.80
CA GLU A 241 -26.42 -9.05 -11.94
C GLU A 241 -25.78 -7.67 -11.80
N LEU A 242 -25.57 -7.02 -12.94
CA LEU A 242 -25.29 -5.59 -13.03
C LEU A 242 -26.63 -4.86 -13.16
N ASP A 243 -26.94 -3.97 -12.22
CA ASP A 243 -27.92 -2.91 -12.46
C ASP A 243 -27.45 -2.10 -13.68
N PRO A 244 -28.30 -1.89 -14.71
CA PRO A 244 -27.90 -1.17 -15.91
C PRO A 244 -27.83 0.33 -15.60
N VAL A 245 -26.64 0.81 -15.23
CA VAL A 245 -26.35 2.23 -15.35
C VAL A 245 -26.18 2.51 -16.83
N ALA A 246 -27.14 3.21 -17.40
CA ALA A 246 -27.16 3.63 -18.79
C ALA A 246 -25.82 4.28 -19.18
N ASP A 247 -25.24 3.77 -20.27
CA ASP A 247 -24.14 4.36 -21.00
C ASP A 247 -24.52 5.79 -21.42
N VAL A 248 -24.06 6.77 -20.65
CA VAL A 248 -23.98 8.16 -21.09
C VAL A 248 -22.54 8.58 -20.90
N GLN A 249 -21.76 8.37 -21.95
CA GLN A 249 -20.45 8.97 -22.11
C GLN A 249 -20.66 10.50 -22.17
N PRO A 250 -20.13 11.29 -21.22
CA PRO A 250 -20.27 12.74 -21.32
C PRO A 250 -19.49 13.23 -22.54
N ASP A 251 -20.18 13.95 -23.42
CA ASP A 251 -19.60 14.59 -24.59
C ASP A 251 -18.68 15.73 -24.15
N TRP A 252 -17.37 15.45 -24.15
CA TRP A 252 -16.32 16.42 -23.79
C TRP A 252 -16.19 17.60 -24.77
N ASN A 253 -16.97 17.61 -25.87
CA ASN A 253 -17.01 18.69 -26.87
C ASN A 253 -18.35 19.46 -26.91
N ALA A 254 -19.29 19.18 -26.00
CA ALA A 254 -20.54 19.95 -25.94
C ALA A 254 -20.31 21.32 -25.26
N VAL A 255 -20.08 22.35 -26.08
CA VAL A 255 -20.23 23.74 -25.63
C VAL A 255 -21.71 24.07 -25.55
N ALA A 256 -22.30 24.02 -24.36
CA ALA A 256 -23.63 24.56 -24.11
C ALA A 256 -23.73 25.23 -22.73
N GLY A 257 -23.91 26.56 -22.75
CA GLY A 257 -24.62 27.33 -21.74
C GLY A 257 -23.85 27.72 -20.47
N ALA A 258 -23.39 28.96 -20.43
CA ALA A 258 -22.82 29.58 -19.24
C ALA A 258 -23.84 29.62 -18.06
N PRO A 259 -23.47 29.17 -16.84
CA PRO A 259 -24.13 29.60 -15.62
C PRO A 259 -23.63 30.99 -15.20
N PRO A 260 -24.40 31.75 -14.41
CA PRO A 260 -24.20 33.18 -14.22
C PRO A 260 -22.87 33.48 -13.53
N LYS A 261 -22.27 34.60 -13.96
CA LYS A 261 -21.13 35.24 -13.29
C LYS A 261 -21.48 35.53 -11.83
N SER A 262 -20.86 34.81 -10.91
CA SER A 262 -20.64 35.29 -9.55
C SER A 262 -19.26 35.94 -9.50
N GLU A 263 -19.26 37.28 -9.50
CA GLU A 263 -18.13 38.07 -9.03
C GLU A 263 -17.87 37.69 -7.56
N THR A 264 -16.71 37.13 -7.26
CA THR A 264 -16.21 37.06 -5.88
C THR A 264 -14.69 37.05 -5.88
N GLU A 265 -14.17 38.23 -5.52
CA GLU A 265 -12.91 38.57 -4.86
C GLU A 265 -11.76 37.54 -4.89
N LEU A 266 -10.63 37.96 -5.47
CA LEU A 266 -9.31 37.37 -5.24
C LEU A 266 -8.93 37.58 -3.76
N GLY A 267 -9.25 36.61 -2.90
CA GLY A 267 -9.05 36.69 -1.45
C GLY A 267 -8.52 35.43 -0.78
N ALA A 268 -8.04 34.43 -1.51
CA ALA A 268 -7.43 33.22 -0.93
C ALA A 268 -6.06 32.94 -1.54
N GLU A 269 -5.08 32.55 -0.71
CA GLU A 269 -3.79 32.05 -1.17
C GLU A 269 -3.98 30.77 -1.99
N LEU A 270 -4.06 30.92 -3.30
CA LEU A 270 -4.15 29.80 -4.23
C LEU A 270 -2.77 29.16 -4.40
N ARG A 271 -2.68 27.85 -4.14
CA ARG A 271 -1.48 27.05 -4.38
C ARG A 271 -1.71 26.04 -5.49
N ILE A 272 -0.66 25.70 -6.23
CA ILE A 272 -0.72 24.64 -7.24
C ILE A 272 -0.79 23.30 -6.51
N VAL A 273 -1.90 22.59 -6.72
CA VAL A 273 -2.18 21.25 -6.17
C VAL A 273 -1.72 20.16 -7.14
N SER A 274 -1.85 20.41 -8.45
CA SER A 274 -1.39 19.48 -9.48
C SER A 274 -0.97 20.21 -10.75
N VAL A 275 0.03 19.65 -11.42
CA VAL A 275 0.54 20.09 -12.72
C VAL A 275 0.37 18.92 -13.69
N GLY A 276 -0.44 19.12 -14.74
CA GLY A 276 -0.62 18.17 -15.82
C GLY A 276 0.59 18.15 -16.77
N GLN A 277 0.60 17.19 -17.70
CA GLN A 277 1.66 17.10 -18.69
C GLN A 277 1.66 18.32 -19.63
N ALA A 278 2.83 18.94 -19.79
CA ALA A 278 3.03 20.00 -20.75
C ALA A 278 2.88 19.44 -22.17
N SER A 279 2.07 20.09 -23.00
CA SER A 279 1.93 19.76 -24.43
C SER A 279 2.33 20.95 -25.29
N LEU A 280 3.05 20.67 -26.37
CA LEU A 280 3.40 21.67 -27.36
C LEU A 280 2.35 21.62 -28.48
N ASP A 281 1.64 22.72 -28.69
CA ASP A 281 0.71 22.86 -29.81
C ASP A 281 1.48 23.13 -31.12
N ALA A 282 0.88 22.80 -32.26
CA ALA A 282 1.48 22.93 -33.59
C ALA A 282 1.95 24.37 -33.92
N GLY A 283 1.44 25.38 -33.21
CA GLY A 283 1.87 26.77 -33.29
C GLY A 283 2.97 27.19 -32.30
N GLY A 284 3.73 26.25 -31.72
CA GLY A 284 4.83 26.54 -30.79
C GLY A 284 4.37 27.05 -29.42
N ARG A 285 3.10 26.82 -29.06
CA ARG A 285 2.51 27.25 -27.78
C ARG A 285 2.56 26.10 -26.79
N ILE A 286 3.15 26.31 -25.61
CA ILE A 286 3.18 25.32 -24.53
C ILE A 286 1.89 25.45 -23.72
N ARG A 287 1.12 24.36 -23.64
CA ARG A 287 -0.08 24.25 -22.79
C ARG A 287 0.25 23.38 -21.57
N LEU A 288 0.03 23.93 -20.39
CA LEU A 288 0.26 23.27 -19.11
C LEU A 288 -1.03 23.31 -18.28
N PRO A 289 -1.76 22.20 -18.17
CA PRO A 289 -2.91 22.11 -17.26
C PRO A 289 -2.43 22.23 -15.81
N LEU A 290 -3.12 23.03 -15.01
CA LEU A 290 -2.85 23.26 -13.59
C LEU A 290 -4.14 23.09 -12.81
N VAL A 291 -4.04 22.48 -11.63
CA VAL A 291 -5.11 22.50 -10.63
C VAL A 291 -4.62 23.36 -9.48
N LEU A 292 -5.31 24.46 -9.22
CA LEU A 292 -5.10 25.28 -8.04
C LEU A 292 -6.05 24.83 -6.93
N GLY A 293 -5.61 24.95 -5.69
CA GLY A 293 -6.47 24.77 -4.53
C GLY A 293 -6.27 25.87 -3.52
N ASP A 294 -7.31 26.15 -2.75
CA ASP A 294 -7.24 27.05 -1.59
C ASP A 294 -7.11 26.28 -0.28
N GLU A 295 -6.99 27.01 0.83
CA GLU A 295 -6.87 26.45 2.17
C GLU A 295 -8.14 25.72 2.66
N SER A 296 -9.29 26.00 2.04
CA SER A 296 -10.56 25.32 2.33
C SER A 296 -10.70 23.97 1.61
N GLY A 297 -9.72 23.62 0.77
CA GLY A 297 -9.71 22.39 -0.03
C GLY A 297 -10.53 22.49 -1.32
N GLN A 298 -11.04 23.67 -1.68
CA GLN A 298 -11.70 23.88 -2.96
C GLN A 298 -10.64 23.92 -4.06
N THR A 299 -10.89 23.20 -5.16
CA THR A 299 -9.96 23.15 -6.31
C THR A 299 -10.55 23.80 -7.55
N ARG A 300 -9.69 24.37 -8.39
CA ARG A 300 -10.02 24.97 -9.68
C ARG A 300 -9.00 24.56 -10.72
N SER A 301 -9.47 24.06 -11.86
CA SER A 301 -8.62 23.70 -12.99
C SER A 301 -8.45 24.88 -13.95
N LEU A 302 -7.23 25.14 -14.40
CA LEU A 302 -6.91 26.14 -15.41
C LEU A 302 -5.82 25.62 -16.34
N THR A 303 -5.71 26.15 -17.55
CA THR A 303 -4.64 25.78 -18.49
C THR A 303 -3.75 26.99 -18.75
N LEU A 304 -2.50 26.91 -18.31
CA LEU A 304 -1.48 27.92 -18.58
C LEU A 304 -0.99 27.74 -20.02
N SER A 305 -1.10 28.78 -20.85
CA SER A 305 -0.64 28.75 -22.23
C SER A 305 0.49 29.77 -22.43
N LEU A 306 1.72 29.30 -22.67
CA LEU A 306 2.88 30.15 -22.95
C LEU A 306 3.20 30.12 -24.45
N ARG A 307 3.39 31.30 -25.04
CA ARG A 307 3.96 31.46 -26.38
C ARG A 307 5.34 32.09 -26.23
N ILE A 308 6.35 31.49 -26.83
CA ILE A 308 7.70 32.04 -26.86
C ILE A 308 7.89 32.63 -28.25
N ASP A 309 7.96 33.95 -28.34
CA ASP A 309 8.24 34.64 -29.61
C ASP A 309 9.76 34.63 -29.83
N ALA A 310 10.22 34.19 -31.00
CA ALA A 310 11.62 34.28 -31.38
C ALA A 310 11.99 35.76 -31.65
N PRO A 311 13.21 36.22 -31.29
CA PRO A 311 13.63 37.56 -31.66
C PRO A 311 13.75 37.64 -33.20
N ASP A 312 13.07 38.61 -33.80
CA ASP A 312 13.17 38.92 -35.23
C ASP A 312 14.65 39.14 -35.59
N GLY A 313 15.19 38.25 -36.43
CA GLY A 313 16.46 38.48 -37.09
C GLY A 313 16.22 39.38 -38.29
N ASP A 314 16.48 40.69 -38.12
CA ASP A 314 16.64 41.60 -39.26
C ASP A 314 17.91 41.19 -40.04
N ASP A 315 17.71 41.11 -41.36
CA ASP A 315 18.63 40.79 -42.46
C ASP A 315 19.75 41.85 -42.62
#